data_AF-A0A0C9Z614-F1
#
_entry.id   AF-A0A0C9Z614-F1
#
_cell.length_a   1.000
_cell.length_b   1.000
_cell.length_c   1.000
_cell.angle_alpha   90.00
_cell.angle_beta   90.00
_cell.angle_gamma   90.00
#
_symmetry.space_group_name_H-M   'P 1'
#
loop_
_entity.id
_entity.type
_entity.pdbx_description
1 polymer ?
#
loop_
_entity_poly.entity_id
_entity_poly.type
_entity_poly.pdbx_seq_one_letter_code
_entity_poly.pdbx_strand_id
1 'polypeptide(L)'
;MIGGPEPSQRTGDSFQGLVDYTEDVTTCRHVLICRYFGETIDTTNEELTKSLCDKMCDVCRHPGKVRQRKANLSNVEASAWTDDGCADEDDLADYFQPPSLAGHSFQTAREAEASRPPISRNFNIDAKPSEPVGFQSAKRTCVDGALPPDSKRMKHNVPKPPASLVTRPYSSASSLKKPFKVPFKTPFKTDSATAKANPQSRNMGNGDAGSPLARKDLPDGKDTNPDDVEMSNIAEEHRESNDARIESSTQPTDQPLLSPEANIELEASFSQKIPLPVRTKAFGLIQEALYQVLNDGGCCDKLQEFANGLPTDTEARASVLANAAKAIEFYVQTMSATQSGYDERVDQKLHAIQRLRAIGKVDEDEDETDVSQAMKKALDEWTTRCRSEIRMDE
;
A
#
# COMPACT_ATOMS: atom_id res chain seq x y z
N MET A 1 -15.52 32.27 -30.63
CA MET A 1 -15.45 32.49 -29.17
C MET A 1 -15.67 31.15 -28.52
N ILE A 2 -14.64 30.55 -27.92
CA ILE A 2 -14.71 29.22 -27.30
C ILE A 2 -15.05 29.44 -25.83
N GLY A 3 -16.34 29.46 -25.50
CA GLY A 3 -16.84 29.53 -24.13
C GLY A 3 -16.79 28.15 -23.46
N GLY A 4 -15.59 27.63 -23.24
CA GLY A 4 -15.40 26.40 -22.48
C GLY A 4 -15.67 26.63 -20.99
N PRO A 5 -16.26 25.66 -20.27
CA PRO A 5 -16.44 25.74 -18.82
C PRO A 5 -15.10 25.92 -18.10
N GLU A 6 -15.12 26.67 -17.00
CA GLU A 6 -13.93 27.05 -16.25
C GLU A 6 -13.15 25.78 -15.79
N PRO A 7 -11.83 25.68 -16.05
CA PRO A 7 -11.07 24.45 -15.89
C PRO A 7 -11.02 23.85 -14.47
N SER A 8 -11.43 24.60 -13.43
CA SER A 8 -11.40 24.12 -12.04
C SER A 8 -12.57 23.20 -11.66
N GLN A 9 -13.63 23.11 -12.49
CA GLN A 9 -14.86 22.35 -12.14
C GLN A 9 -14.93 20.93 -12.72
N ARG A 10 -13.87 20.40 -13.36
CA ARG A 10 -13.89 19.05 -13.98
C ARG A 10 -13.44 17.91 -13.04
N THR A 11 -13.32 18.16 -11.74
CA THR A 11 -12.77 17.18 -10.79
C THR A 11 -13.60 15.90 -10.65
N GLY A 12 -14.93 15.97 -10.80
CA GLY A 12 -15.81 14.80 -10.70
C GLY A 12 -15.61 13.77 -11.81
N ASP A 13 -15.44 14.23 -13.04
CA ASP A 13 -15.34 13.35 -14.23
C ASP A 13 -13.90 13.04 -14.64
N SER A 14 -12.91 13.58 -13.93
CA SER A 14 -11.50 13.45 -14.31
C SER A 14 -11.03 11.99 -14.28
N PHE A 15 -11.47 11.22 -13.28
CA PHE A 15 -11.13 9.80 -13.19
C PHE A 15 -11.83 8.97 -14.27
N GLN A 16 -13.14 9.19 -14.46
CA GLN A 16 -13.88 8.49 -15.51
C GLN A 16 -13.30 8.78 -16.90
N GLY A 17 -12.89 10.03 -17.17
CA GLY A 17 -12.20 10.38 -18.41
C GLY A 17 -10.86 9.65 -18.59
N LEU A 18 -10.14 9.33 -17.51
CA LEU A 18 -8.93 8.50 -17.58
C LEU A 18 -9.26 7.03 -17.86
N VAL A 19 -10.31 6.50 -17.24
CA VAL A 19 -10.82 5.14 -17.50
C VAL A 19 -11.22 5.03 -18.97
N ASP A 20 -12.08 5.91 -19.46
CA ASP A 20 -12.51 5.99 -20.86
C ASP A 20 -11.31 6.13 -21.80
N TYR A 21 -10.32 6.97 -21.43
CA TYR A 21 -9.09 7.13 -22.18
C TYR A 21 -8.32 5.81 -22.30
N THR A 22 -8.22 5.01 -21.25
CA THR A 22 -7.51 3.72 -21.28
C THR A 22 -8.30 2.63 -22.00
N GLU A 23 -9.62 2.62 -21.84
CA GLU A 23 -10.51 1.60 -22.41
C GLU A 23 -10.77 1.79 -23.90
N ASP A 24 -10.73 3.01 -24.43
CA ASP A 24 -10.91 3.22 -25.87
C ASP A 24 -9.68 2.72 -26.65
N VAL A 25 -9.89 1.70 -27.47
CA VAL A 25 -8.87 1.06 -28.33
C VAL A 25 -9.10 1.37 -29.81
N THR A 26 -10.04 2.26 -30.12
CA THR A 26 -10.48 2.59 -31.46
C THR A 26 -10.07 4.01 -31.85
N THR A 27 -10.12 4.95 -30.91
CA THR A 27 -9.74 6.34 -31.14
C THR A 27 -8.24 6.55 -30.89
N CYS A 28 -7.61 7.42 -31.70
CA CYS A 28 -6.23 7.85 -31.48
C CYS A 28 -6.06 8.46 -30.07
N ARG A 29 -5.00 8.08 -29.34
CA ARG A 29 -4.71 8.61 -28.00
C ARG A 29 -4.59 10.14 -27.98
N HIS A 30 -3.94 10.73 -28.98
CA HIS A 30 -3.79 12.19 -29.06
C HIS A 30 -5.13 12.89 -29.28
N VAL A 31 -6.04 12.29 -30.05
CA VAL A 31 -7.39 12.83 -30.26
C VAL A 31 -8.18 12.82 -28.96
N LEU A 32 -8.09 11.75 -28.16
CA LEU A 32 -8.74 11.67 -26.85
C LEU A 32 -8.21 12.74 -25.87
N ILE A 33 -6.88 12.96 -25.86
CA ILE A 33 -6.26 14.01 -25.03
C ILE A 33 -6.76 15.40 -25.44
N CYS A 34 -6.77 15.71 -26.74
CA CYS A 34 -7.31 16.99 -27.25
C CYS A 34 -8.78 17.18 -26.84
N ARG A 35 -9.63 16.14 -26.99
CA ARG A 35 -11.03 16.18 -26.56
C ARG A 35 -11.18 16.41 -25.06
N TYR A 36 -10.33 15.79 -24.23
CA TYR A 36 -10.32 16.00 -22.78
C TYR A 36 -10.09 17.48 -22.41
N PHE A 37 -9.21 18.17 -23.15
CA PHE A 37 -8.96 19.61 -22.99
C PHE A 37 -10.01 20.52 -23.68
N GLY A 38 -11.07 19.93 -24.25
CA GLY A 38 -12.17 20.67 -24.87
C GLY A 38 -11.94 21.05 -26.33
N GLU A 39 -10.91 20.52 -26.98
CA GLU A 39 -10.72 20.69 -28.41
C GLU A 39 -11.70 19.80 -29.19
N THR A 40 -12.42 20.41 -30.14
CA THR A 40 -13.36 19.70 -31.00
C THR A 40 -12.62 19.20 -32.24
N ILE A 41 -12.29 17.92 -32.23
CA ILE A 41 -11.54 17.26 -33.31
C ILE A 41 -12.49 16.41 -34.17
N ASP A 42 -12.60 16.78 -35.44
CA ASP A 42 -13.35 16.02 -36.44
C ASP A 42 -12.53 14.82 -36.94
N THR A 43 -12.95 13.62 -36.51
CA THR A 43 -12.31 12.35 -36.89
C THR A 43 -12.60 11.92 -38.32
N THR A 44 -13.53 12.58 -39.02
CA THR A 44 -13.76 12.31 -40.44
C THR A 44 -12.69 12.93 -41.34
N ASN A 45 -11.96 13.93 -40.83
CA ASN A 45 -10.85 14.56 -41.54
C ASN A 45 -9.53 13.82 -41.28
N GLU A 46 -9.13 12.97 -42.23
CA GLU A 46 -7.88 12.20 -42.16
C GLU A 46 -6.63 13.08 -42.12
N GLU A 47 -6.63 14.24 -42.78
CA GLU A 47 -5.48 15.15 -42.80
C GLU A 47 -5.23 15.78 -41.43
N LEU A 48 -6.31 16.17 -40.76
CA LEU A 48 -6.25 16.71 -39.40
C LEU A 48 -5.86 15.62 -38.40
N THR A 49 -6.41 14.42 -38.53
CA THR A 49 -6.02 13.29 -37.67
C THR A 49 -4.55 12.92 -37.84
N LYS A 50 -4.04 12.98 -39.09
CA LYS A 50 -2.63 12.72 -39.41
C LYS A 50 -1.69 13.81 -38.90
N SER A 51 -2.12 15.08 -38.91
CA SER A 51 -1.32 16.17 -38.36
C SER A 51 -1.24 16.12 -36.83
N LEU A 52 -2.30 15.67 -36.15
CA LEU A 52 -2.27 15.40 -34.70
C LEU A 52 -1.47 14.13 -34.37
N CYS A 53 -1.57 13.08 -35.18
CA CYS A 53 -0.89 11.83 -34.92
C CYS A 53 -0.49 11.08 -36.21
N ASP A 54 0.79 11.18 -36.57
CA ASP A 54 1.37 10.38 -37.65
C ASP A 54 1.80 8.99 -37.15
N LYS A 55 0.82 8.19 -36.71
CA LYS A 55 1.01 6.81 -36.18
C LYS A 55 2.00 6.70 -35.01
N MET A 56 2.10 7.76 -34.20
CA MET A 56 3.00 7.78 -33.05
C MET A 56 2.42 7.14 -31.78
N CYS A 57 1.09 7.05 -31.64
CA CYS A 57 0.46 6.37 -30.51
C CYS A 57 0.28 4.87 -30.75
N ASP A 58 0.13 4.09 -29.69
CA ASP A 58 -0.09 2.64 -29.72
C ASP A 58 -1.31 2.23 -30.55
N VAL A 59 -2.43 2.94 -30.41
CA VAL A 59 -3.68 2.67 -31.15
C VAL A 59 -3.48 2.85 -32.66
N CYS A 60 -2.86 3.96 -33.10
CA CYS A 60 -2.61 4.19 -34.52
C CYS A 60 -1.47 3.35 -35.08
N ARG A 61 -0.46 3.03 -34.26
CA ARG A 61 0.72 2.24 -34.68
C ARG A 61 0.40 0.74 -34.78
N HIS A 62 -0.38 0.21 -33.84
CA HIS A 62 -0.65 -1.22 -33.69
C HIS A 62 -2.11 -1.53 -33.29
N PRO A 63 -3.12 -1.10 -34.08
CA PRO A 63 -4.53 -1.19 -33.68
C PRO A 63 -4.98 -2.63 -33.37
N GLY A 64 -4.51 -3.62 -34.13
CA GLY A 64 -4.85 -5.03 -33.89
C GLY A 64 -4.32 -5.58 -32.56
N LYS A 65 -3.07 -5.23 -32.20
CA LYS A 65 -2.46 -5.68 -30.94
C LYS A 65 -3.12 -5.05 -29.72
N VAL A 66 -3.50 -3.77 -29.82
CA VAL A 66 -4.19 -3.06 -28.73
C VAL A 66 -5.58 -3.66 -28.50
N ARG A 67 -6.35 -3.92 -29.57
CA ARG A 67 -7.66 -4.61 -29.46
C ARG A 67 -7.54 -6.01 -28.86
N GLN A 68 -6.55 -6.79 -29.29
CA GLN A 68 -6.31 -8.12 -28.74
C GLN A 68 -5.97 -8.09 -27.25
N ARG A 69 -5.14 -7.13 -26.81
CA ARG A 69 -4.85 -6.96 -25.37
C ARG A 69 -6.10 -6.63 -24.56
N LYS A 70 -6.96 -5.75 -25.05
CA LYS A 70 -8.25 -5.45 -24.39
C LYS A 70 -9.14 -6.70 -24.32
N ALA A 71 -9.24 -7.47 -25.40
CA ALA A 71 -10.02 -8.72 -25.42
C ALA A 71 -9.47 -9.77 -24.44
N ASN A 72 -8.15 -9.84 -24.27
CA ASN A 72 -7.54 -10.75 -23.30
C ASN A 72 -7.81 -10.31 -21.85
N LEU A 73 -7.88 -9.01 -21.57
CA LEU A 73 -8.22 -8.48 -20.24
C LEU A 73 -9.70 -8.71 -19.91
N SER A 74 -10.61 -8.48 -20.86
CA SER A 74 -12.04 -8.70 -20.65
C SER A 74 -12.41 -10.15 -20.35
N ASN A 75 -11.57 -11.11 -20.77
CA ASN A 75 -11.79 -12.53 -20.48
C ASN A 75 -11.34 -12.93 -19.06
N VAL A 76 -10.51 -12.14 -18.39
CA VAL A 76 -9.96 -12.47 -17.06
C VAL A 76 -10.86 -11.95 -15.92
N GLU A 77 -11.64 -10.89 -16.16
CA GLU A 77 -12.40 -10.23 -15.08
C GLU A 77 -13.68 -10.94 -14.64
N ALA A 78 -14.28 -11.80 -15.46
CA ALA A 78 -15.54 -12.45 -15.09
C ALA A 78 -15.39 -13.68 -14.19
N SER A 79 -14.19 -14.27 -14.08
CA SER A 79 -13.99 -15.54 -13.36
C SER A 79 -13.11 -15.44 -12.11
N ALA A 80 -12.39 -14.33 -11.92
CA ALA A 80 -11.51 -14.17 -10.77
C ALA A 80 -12.19 -13.53 -9.55
N TRP A 81 -13.41 -13.00 -9.73
CA TRP A 81 -14.18 -12.30 -8.68
C TRP A 81 -15.53 -12.94 -8.38
N THR A 82 -15.95 -13.96 -9.13
CA THR A 82 -16.94 -14.89 -8.59
C THR A 82 -16.21 -15.72 -7.55
N ASP A 83 -16.29 -15.21 -6.33
CA ASP A 83 -16.22 -15.92 -5.06
C ASP A 83 -16.79 -17.33 -5.24
N ASP A 84 -15.94 -18.27 -5.67
CA ASP A 84 -16.15 -19.69 -5.48
C ASP A 84 -16.05 -19.82 -3.96
N GLY A 85 -17.22 -19.67 -3.33
CA GLY A 85 -17.35 -19.68 -1.89
C GLY A 85 -16.54 -20.83 -1.35
N CYS A 86 -15.76 -20.55 -0.31
CA CYS A 86 -15.30 -21.57 0.61
C CYS A 86 -16.51 -22.42 0.99
N ALA A 87 -16.71 -23.53 0.29
CA ALA A 87 -17.47 -24.62 0.82
C ALA A 87 -16.69 -25.06 2.05
N ASP A 88 -17.32 -24.90 3.21
CA ASP A 88 -16.86 -25.39 4.50
C ASP A 88 -16.33 -26.82 4.35
N GLU A 89 -15.01 -27.00 4.30
CA GLU A 89 -14.34 -28.28 4.49
C GLU A 89 -14.21 -28.53 6.00
N ASP A 90 -15.36 -28.67 6.66
CA ASP A 90 -15.49 -29.05 8.07
C ASP A 90 -15.56 -30.60 8.24
N ASP A 91 -14.82 -31.35 7.41
CA ASP A 91 -14.90 -32.83 7.42
C ASP A 91 -13.54 -33.55 7.23
N LEU A 92 -12.46 -33.02 7.83
CA LEU A 92 -11.15 -33.68 7.85
C LEU A 92 -10.52 -33.82 9.24
N ALA A 93 -11.34 -34.19 10.24
CA ALA A 93 -10.88 -34.44 11.62
C ALA A 93 -10.64 -35.92 11.97
N ASP A 94 -10.77 -36.88 11.04
CA ASP A 94 -10.84 -38.32 11.42
C ASP A 94 -9.69 -39.24 10.91
N TYR A 95 -8.56 -38.69 10.43
CA TYR A 95 -7.49 -39.51 9.82
C TYR A 95 -6.22 -39.80 10.64
N PHE A 96 -6.20 -39.50 11.94
CA PHE A 96 -5.08 -39.90 12.82
C PHE A 96 -5.54 -40.75 14.01
N GLN A 97 -6.03 -41.96 13.73
CA GLN A 97 -5.95 -43.06 14.68
C GLN A 97 -4.61 -43.81 14.50
N PRO A 98 -3.72 -43.84 15.51
CA PRO A 98 -2.55 -44.71 15.47
C PRO A 98 -2.98 -46.18 15.65
N PRO A 99 -2.45 -47.14 14.86
CA PRO A 99 -2.75 -48.54 15.08
C PRO A 99 -2.01 -49.03 16.33
N SER A 100 -2.80 -49.35 17.35
CA SER A 100 -2.44 -50.29 18.40
C SER A 100 -2.10 -51.64 17.77
N LEU A 101 -0.84 -52.06 17.85
CA LEU A 101 -0.45 -53.45 17.58
C LEU A 101 0.43 -53.98 18.71
N ALA A 102 -0.21 -54.90 19.45
CA ALA A 102 0.42 -55.83 20.36
C ALA A 102 1.39 -56.77 19.62
N GLY A 103 2.55 -57.00 20.25
CA GLY A 103 3.27 -58.27 20.37
C GLY A 103 3.61 -59.07 19.10
N HIS A 104 4.91 -59.23 18.83
CA HIS A 104 5.51 -60.56 18.67
C HIS A 104 7.03 -60.54 18.84
N SER A 105 7.49 -61.46 19.68
CA SER A 105 8.87 -61.89 19.92
C SER A 105 9.46 -62.65 18.73
N PHE A 106 10.77 -62.53 18.45
CA PHE A 106 11.77 -63.62 18.34
C PHE A 106 13.13 -63.15 17.73
N GLN A 107 14.18 -63.26 18.55
CA GLN A 107 15.57 -63.74 18.32
C GLN A 107 16.38 -63.51 17.00
N THR A 108 17.54 -62.83 17.20
CA THR A 108 18.96 -63.14 16.83
C THR A 108 19.45 -63.41 15.39
N ALA A 109 20.43 -62.59 14.93
CA ALA A 109 21.80 -62.94 14.43
C ALA A 109 22.45 -61.68 13.78
N ARG A 110 23.62 -61.14 14.21
CA ARG A 110 25.00 -61.36 13.68
C ARG A 110 25.04 -61.56 12.15
N GLU A 111 25.84 -60.85 11.33
CA GLU A 111 27.29 -60.54 11.41
C GLU A 111 27.75 -59.61 10.24
N ALA A 112 28.92 -58.95 10.44
CA ALA A 112 29.99 -58.59 9.47
C ALA A 112 29.69 -57.64 8.27
N GLU A 113 30.30 -56.45 8.14
CA GLU A 113 31.71 -56.02 7.89
C GLU A 113 32.02 -55.65 6.43
N ALA A 114 32.95 -54.67 6.29
CA ALA A 114 33.72 -54.24 5.10
C ALA A 114 33.04 -53.30 4.09
N SER A 115 33.70 -52.34 3.39
CA SER A 115 34.93 -51.55 3.55
C SER A 115 35.12 -50.71 2.25
N ARG A 116 35.44 -49.41 2.38
CA ARG A 116 36.26 -48.53 1.45
C ARG A 116 35.75 -48.23 0.00
N PRO A 117 36.34 -47.26 -0.74
CA PRO A 117 37.13 -46.05 -0.40
C PRO A 117 36.70 -44.74 -1.17
N PRO A 118 37.38 -43.59 -0.94
CA PRO A 118 37.10 -42.31 -1.61
C PRO A 118 37.97 -42.07 -2.87
N ILE A 119 37.43 -41.38 -3.87
CA ILE A 119 38.16 -40.97 -5.09
C ILE A 119 38.48 -39.47 -5.04
N SER A 120 39.78 -39.21 -4.98
CA SER A 120 40.47 -37.95 -5.28
C SER A 120 40.58 -37.75 -6.81
N ARG A 121 40.46 -36.51 -7.28
CA ARG A 121 41.17 -36.06 -8.49
C ARG A 121 41.35 -34.53 -8.55
N ASN A 122 42.62 -34.14 -8.41
CA ASN A 122 43.23 -32.89 -8.84
C ASN A 122 43.23 -32.78 -10.38
N PHE A 123 42.99 -31.58 -10.93
CA PHE A 123 43.67 -31.04 -12.14
C PHE A 123 43.59 -29.51 -12.06
N ASN A 124 44.69 -28.81 -11.76
CA ASN A 124 45.83 -28.37 -12.59
C ASN A 124 45.59 -26.98 -13.21
N ILE A 125 46.55 -26.11 -12.92
CA ILE A 125 46.61 -24.67 -13.20
C ILE A 125 47.23 -24.49 -14.58
N ASP A 126 46.55 -23.77 -15.47
CA ASP A 126 47.09 -23.40 -16.78
C ASP A 126 47.46 -21.92 -16.85
N ALA A 127 48.66 -21.69 -17.40
CA ALA A 127 49.29 -20.41 -17.59
C ALA A 127 48.95 -19.79 -18.97
N LYS A 128 48.92 -18.46 -18.98
CA LYS A 128 49.06 -17.49 -20.10
C LYS A 128 50.19 -17.84 -21.10
N PRO A 129 50.47 -17.02 -22.16
CA PRO A 129 49.65 -16.11 -23.01
C PRO A 129 50.03 -16.21 -24.52
N SER A 130 49.26 -15.57 -25.43
CA SER A 130 49.78 -14.69 -26.53
C SER A 130 48.72 -14.40 -27.61
N GLU A 131 48.54 -13.12 -27.92
CA GLU A 131 47.99 -12.59 -29.19
C GLU A 131 48.98 -12.83 -30.37
N PRO A 132 48.86 -12.28 -31.62
CA PRO A 132 47.84 -11.39 -32.20
C PRO A 132 47.47 -11.68 -33.69
N VAL A 133 46.68 -10.75 -34.26
CA VAL A 133 46.58 -10.37 -35.69
C VAL A 133 45.59 -11.16 -36.56
N GLY A 134 44.70 -10.42 -37.25
CA GLY A 134 44.17 -10.86 -38.54
C GLY A 134 42.81 -10.33 -38.93
N PHE A 135 42.80 -9.16 -39.59
CA PHE A 135 41.69 -8.71 -40.45
C PHE A 135 41.29 -9.81 -41.45
N GLN A 136 39.99 -10.03 -41.67
CA GLN A 136 39.43 -10.06 -43.03
C GLN A 136 37.90 -10.07 -43.07
N SER A 137 37.41 -9.17 -43.91
CA SER A 137 36.05 -9.08 -44.44
C SER A 137 35.58 -10.35 -45.14
N ALA A 138 34.26 -10.49 -45.15
CA ALA A 138 33.43 -10.73 -46.33
C ALA A 138 32.60 -12.02 -46.37
N LYS A 139 31.39 -11.79 -46.90
CA LYS A 139 30.51 -12.67 -47.69
C LYS A 139 29.57 -13.64 -46.95
N ARG A 140 28.28 -13.28 -47.11
CA ARG A 140 27.12 -14.15 -47.08
C ARG A 140 27.35 -15.39 -47.96
N THR A 141 26.94 -16.55 -47.47
CA THR A 141 26.43 -17.66 -48.30
C THR A 141 25.28 -18.32 -47.57
N CYS A 142 24.18 -18.47 -48.29
CA CYS A 142 23.03 -19.27 -47.92
C CYS A 142 23.36 -20.71 -48.29
N VAL A 143 23.26 -21.65 -47.35
CA VAL A 143 23.17 -23.09 -47.66
C VAL A 143 22.16 -23.73 -46.72
N ASP A 144 21.29 -24.48 -47.38
CA ASP A 144 20.21 -25.34 -46.93
C ASP A 144 20.64 -26.43 -45.94
N GLY A 145 19.69 -26.83 -45.09
CA GLY A 145 19.51 -28.21 -44.63
C GLY A 145 20.56 -28.82 -43.71
N ALA A 146 20.32 -28.76 -42.40
CA ALA A 146 20.44 -29.91 -41.49
C ALA A 146 20.01 -29.51 -40.07
N LEU A 147 19.05 -30.22 -39.51
CA LEU A 147 18.72 -30.21 -38.08
C LEU A 147 19.95 -30.62 -37.26
N PRO A 148 20.31 -29.88 -36.20
CA PRO A 148 21.16 -30.40 -35.14
C PRO A 148 20.43 -30.45 -33.78
N PRO A 149 20.90 -31.32 -32.87
CA PRO A 149 20.22 -31.67 -31.64
C PRO A 149 20.34 -30.59 -30.55
N ASP A 150 19.45 -30.77 -29.57
CA ASP A 150 19.29 -30.05 -28.32
C ASP A 150 20.57 -29.69 -27.57
N SER A 151 20.40 -28.66 -26.72
CA SER A 151 21.27 -28.15 -25.66
C SER A 151 22.26 -27.03 -26.01
N LYS A 152 21.74 -25.79 -26.03
CA LYS A 152 22.54 -24.58 -25.79
C LYS A 152 22.10 -23.89 -24.50
N ARG A 153 22.99 -23.95 -23.50
CA ARG A 153 23.00 -23.07 -22.32
C ARG A 153 22.86 -21.61 -22.75
N MET A 154 21.81 -20.96 -22.27
CA MET A 154 21.56 -19.52 -22.43
C MET A 154 22.63 -18.75 -21.64
N LYS A 155 23.64 -18.21 -22.33
CA LYS A 155 24.57 -17.23 -21.75
C LYS A 155 23.77 -15.96 -21.44
N HIS A 156 23.56 -15.72 -20.15
CA HIS A 156 22.97 -14.50 -19.61
C HIS A 156 23.91 -13.33 -19.94
N ASN A 157 23.66 -12.62 -21.04
CA ASN A 157 24.28 -11.33 -21.27
C ASN A 157 23.63 -10.35 -20.28
N VAL A 158 24.37 -10.01 -19.23
CA VAL A 158 24.02 -8.93 -18.31
C VAL A 158 23.78 -7.66 -19.14
N PRO A 159 22.58 -7.07 -19.15
CA PRO A 159 22.35 -5.81 -19.82
C PRO A 159 23.21 -4.75 -19.12
N LYS A 160 24.09 -4.10 -19.88
CA LYS A 160 24.85 -2.93 -19.38
C LYS A 160 23.85 -1.88 -18.91
N PRO A 161 24.04 -1.27 -17.72
CA PRO A 161 23.18 -0.20 -17.26
C PRO A 161 23.20 0.95 -18.28
N PRO A 162 22.04 1.60 -18.53
CA PRO A 162 21.98 2.74 -19.42
C PRO A 162 22.95 3.82 -18.91
N ALA A 163 23.70 4.41 -19.85
CA ALA A 163 24.63 5.49 -19.55
C ALA A 163 23.89 6.60 -18.78
N SER A 164 24.50 7.05 -17.67
CA SER A 164 23.97 8.12 -16.83
C SER A 164 23.64 9.33 -17.70
N LEU A 165 22.38 9.77 -17.64
CA LEU A 165 21.90 10.98 -18.31
C LEU A 165 22.74 12.16 -17.83
N VAL A 166 23.67 12.62 -18.68
CA VAL A 166 24.44 13.83 -18.44
C VAL A 166 23.49 15.01 -18.58
N THR A 167 22.84 15.39 -17.49
CA THR A 167 22.09 16.64 -17.40
C THR A 167 23.10 17.78 -17.34
N ARG A 168 23.48 18.29 -18.51
CA ARG A 168 24.20 19.56 -18.58
C ARG A 168 23.33 20.63 -17.91
N PRO A 169 23.85 21.41 -16.96
CA PRO A 169 23.08 22.47 -16.32
C PRO A 169 22.66 23.47 -17.40
N TYR A 170 21.35 23.58 -17.61
CA TYR A 170 20.77 24.55 -18.53
C TYR A 170 21.10 25.96 -18.01
N SER A 171 21.93 26.68 -18.75
CA SER A 171 22.36 28.06 -18.48
C SER A 171 21.27 29.12 -18.70
N SER A 172 20.01 28.69 -18.91
CA SER A 172 18.87 29.56 -19.19
C SER A 172 18.10 30.03 -17.93
N ALA A 173 18.53 29.67 -16.72
CA ALA A 173 17.84 30.05 -15.48
C ALA A 173 18.10 31.50 -14.98
N SER A 174 19.00 32.26 -15.61
CA SER A 174 19.41 33.58 -15.11
C SER A 174 18.50 34.76 -15.52
N SER A 175 17.45 34.53 -16.32
CA SER A 175 16.52 35.60 -16.78
C SER A 175 15.14 35.61 -16.10
N LEU A 176 14.82 34.66 -15.24
CA LEU A 176 13.55 34.60 -14.49
C LEU A 176 13.58 35.44 -13.20
N LYS A 177 14.00 36.72 -13.29
CA LYS A 177 13.91 37.70 -12.19
C LYS A 177 12.56 38.44 -12.15
N LYS A 178 11.46 37.76 -12.47
CA LYS A 178 10.12 38.34 -12.28
C LYS A 178 9.49 37.68 -11.05
N PRO A 179 9.30 38.41 -9.94
CA PRO A 179 8.57 37.87 -8.80
C PRO A 179 7.15 37.55 -9.25
N PHE A 180 6.75 36.29 -9.09
CA PHE A 180 5.37 35.86 -9.27
C PHE A 180 4.49 36.69 -8.33
N LYS A 181 3.69 37.58 -8.89
CA LYS A 181 2.64 38.30 -8.16
C LYS A 181 1.55 37.30 -7.81
N VAL A 182 1.59 36.81 -6.58
CA VAL A 182 0.52 36.02 -5.98
C VAL A 182 -0.74 36.89 -5.87
N PRO A 183 -1.86 36.55 -6.53
CA PRO A 183 -3.04 37.40 -6.61
C PRO A 183 -4.01 37.08 -5.47
N PHE A 184 -3.58 37.15 -4.20
CA PHE A 184 -4.50 37.08 -3.07
C PHE A 184 -4.03 38.01 -1.95
N LYS A 185 -4.53 39.25 -1.97
CA LYS A 185 -4.57 40.15 -0.81
C LYS A 185 -6.04 40.46 -0.53
N THR A 186 -6.65 39.69 0.37
CA THR A 186 -7.89 40.06 1.04
C THR A 186 -7.56 40.86 2.30
N PRO A 187 -7.97 42.14 2.41
CA PRO A 187 -7.80 42.90 3.64
C PRO A 187 -9.01 42.66 4.54
N PHE A 188 -8.88 41.74 5.51
CA PHE A 188 -9.78 41.78 6.67
C PHE A 188 -9.25 42.84 7.64
N LYS A 189 -9.82 44.04 7.53
CA LYS A 189 -9.84 45.01 8.63
C LYS A 189 -10.89 44.53 9.63
N THR A 190 -10.43 44.10 10.80
CA THR A 190 -11.27 43.97 11.99
C THR A 190 -10.74 44.98 12.99
N ASP A 191 -11.51 46.04 13.22
CA ASP A 191 -11.24 47.04 14.24
C ASP A 191 -11.51 46.40 15.62
N SER A 192 -10.44 46.15 16.37
CA SER A 192 -10.51 45.81 17.80
C SER A 192 -10.59 47.12 18.59
N ALA A 193 -11.82 47.58 18.84
CA ALA A 193 -12.10 48.63 19.81
C ALA A 193 -12.64 48.02 21.10
N THR A 194 -11.78 48.04 22.11
CA THR A 194 -12.03 47.75 23.51
C THR A 194 -13.21 48.56 24.06
N ALA A 195 -14.29 47.90 24.49
CA ALA A 195 -15.27 48.49 25.39
C ALA A 195 -15.76 47.46 26.41
N LYS A 196 -15.40 47.70 27.67
CA LYS A 196 -15.97 47.10 28.87
C LYS A 196 -17.45 47.52 28.99
N ALA A 197 -18.37 46.58 29.26
CA ALA A 197 -19.38 46.67 30.33
C ALA A 197 -20.49 45.59 30.21
N ASN A 198 -20.55 44.75 31.25
CA ASN A 198 -21.72 44.29 32.02
C ASN A 198 -22.88 43.49 31.36
N PRO A 199 -23.35 42.37 31.98
CA PRO A 199 -24.41 41.53 31.46
C PRO A 199 -25.79 41.95 31.97
N GLN A 200 -26.77 42.06 31.08
CA GLN A 200 -28.18 42.01 31.45
C GLN A 200 -28.93 41.04 30.55
N SER A 201 -29.28 39.91 31.17
CA SER A 201 -30.38 39.04 30.79
C SER A 201 -31.67 39.85 30.64
N ARG A 202 -32.31 39.74 29.46
CA ARG A 202 -33.74 40.00 29.31
C ARG A 202 -34.39 38.97 28.39
N ASN A 203 -35.11 38.11 29.09
CA ASN A 203 -36.21 37.26 28.66
C ASN A 203 -37.44 38.13 28.32
N MET A 204 -38.01 37.97 27.11
CA MET A 204 -39.38 38.30 26.63
C MET A 204 -39.40 37.73 25.18
N GLY A 205 -40.35 36.96 24.67
CA GLY A 205 -41.73 36.67 25.05
C GLY A 205 -42.53 36.53 23.74
N ASN A 206 -43.28 35.43 23.63
CA ASN A 206 -44.50 35.17 22.85
C ASN A 206 -44.93 36.02 21.64
N GLY A 207 -45.42 35.27 20.64
CA GLY A 207 -46.51 35.62 19.71
C GLY A 207 -46.55 34.54 18.62
N ASP A 208 -47.34 33.47 18.67
CA ASP A 208 -48.80 33.35 18.80
C ASP A 208 -49.60 34.35 17.96
N ALA A 209 -49.97 33.88 16.77
CA ALA A 209 -51.11 34.36 15.99
C ALA A 209 -51.59 33.19 15.13
N GLY A 210 -52.47 32.36 15.70
CA GLY A 210 -53.27 31.41 14.93
C GLY A 210 -54.36 32.09 14.11
N SER A 211 -54.82 31.43 13.05
CA SER A 211 -56.25 31.22 12.79
C SER A 211 -56.52 30.37 11.53
N PRO A 212 -57.72 29.77 11.43
CA PRO A 212 -57.94 28.41 10.93
C PRO A 212 -58.84 28.36 9.69
N LEU A 213 -59.14 27.14 9.20
CA LEU A 213 -60.45 26.62 8.74
C LEU A 213 -60.25 25.28 7.98
N ALA A 214 -60.71 24.15 8.53
CA ALA A 214 -61.92 23.40 8.13
C ALA A 214 -61.66 22.37 6.99
N ARG A 215 -61.54 21.06 7.26
CA ARG A 215 -62.55 20.00 7.57
C ARG A 215 -62.97 19.19 6.33
N LYS A 216 -63.20 17.88 6.56
CA LYS A 216 -63.91 16.83 5.76
C LYS A 216 -63.02 15.95 4.86
N ASP A 217 -63.15 14.63 4.78
CA ASP A 217 -64.07 13.64 5.38
C ASP A 217 -63.43 12.24 5.28
N LEU A 218 -63.77 11.35 6.22
CA LEU A 218 -63.58 9.88 6.16
C LEU A 218 -64.51 9.23 5.12
N PRO A 219 -64.16 8.03 4.62
CA PRO A 219 -64.85 6.79 5.04
C PRO A 219 -63.83 5.66 5.29
N ASP A 220 -63.88 4.80 6.31
CA ASP A 220 -64.88 3.86 6.85
C ASP A 220 -65.26 2.66 5.95
N GLY A 221 -64.97 1.46 6.47
CA GLY A 221 -65.31 0.11 5.98
C GLY A 221 -64.38 -0.48 4.90
N LYS A 222 -63.99 -1.76 4.90
CA LYS A 222 -64.42 -2.93 5.68
C LYS A 222 -63.60 -4.15 5.22
N ASP A 223 -63.40 -5.11 6.13
CA ASP A 223 -63.26 -6.57 5.91
C ASP A 223 -62.22 -7.10 4.89
N THR A 224 -61.08 -7.60 5.39
CA THR A 224 -60.52 -8.88 4.89
C THR A 224 -59.77 -9.66 5.97
N ASN A 225 -60.13 -10.93 6.03
CA ASN A 225 -59.76 -12.07 6.88
C ASN A 225 -58.29 -12.21 7.33
N PRO A 226 -58.03 -12.78 8.53
CA PRO A 226 -56.73 -13.29 8.94
C PRO A 226 -56.65 -14.80 8.62
N ASP A 227 -56.01 -15.16 7.51
CA ASP A 227 -55.57 -16.53 7.25
C ASP A 227 -54.04 -16.52 7.03
N ASP A 228 -53.35 -17.20 7.94
CA ASP A 228 -52.09 -17.93 7.75
C ASP A 228 -51.05 -17.32 6.80
N VAL A 229 -50.21 -16.44 7.34
CA VAL A 229 -48.81 -16.36 6.90
C VAL A 229 -47.93 -16.58 8.11
N GLU A 230 -47.49 -17.82 8.23
CA GLU A 230 -46.43 -18.33 9.08
C GLU A 230 -45.20 -17.40 8.96
N MET A 231 -45.05 -16.48 9.91
CA MET A 231 -43.80 -15.76 10.08
C MET A 231 -42.79 -16.76 10.64
N SER A 232 -41.98 -17.30 9.74
CA SER A 232 -40.73 -17.96 10.10
C SER A 232 -39.96 -17.01 11.02
N ASN A 233 -39.86 -17.40 12.29
CA ASN A 233 -38.90 -16.85 13.23
C ASN A 233 -37.52 -17.05 12.61
N ILE A 234 -37.01 -16.00 11.95
CA ILE A 234 -35.59 -15.89 11.68
C ILE A 234 -34.98 -15.70 13.06
N ALA A 235 -34.52 -16.80 13.63
CA ALA A 235 -33.62 -16.78 14.76
C ALA A 235 -32.49 -15.83 14.37
N GLU A 236 -32.47 -14.70 15.09
CA GLU A 236 -31.34 -13.80 15.14
C GLU A 236 -30.19 -14.62 15.73
N GLU A 237 -29.50 -15.36 14.86
CA GLU A 237 -28.25 -16.01 15.18
C GLU A 237 -27.28 -14.90 15.53
N HIS A 238 -27.21 -14.69 16.84
CA HIS A 238 -26.09 -14.13 17.55
C HIS A 238 -24.82 -14.76 16.95
N ARG A 239 -24.22 -14.07 15.98
CA ARG A 239 -22.82 -14.28 15.63
C ARG A 239 -22.05 -13.92 16.89
N GLU A 240 -21.80 -14.93 17.72
CA GLU A 240 -20.68 -14.98 18.62
C GLU A 240 -19.44 -14.85 17.74
N SER A 241 -19.14 -13.60 17.38
CA SER A 241 -17.78 -13.20 17.04
C SER A 241 -16.96 -13.72 18.20
N ASN A 242 -16.20 -14.78 17.97
CA ASN A 242 -15.06 -15.16 18.80
C ASN A 242 -14.02 -14.05 18.65
N ASP A 243 -14.41 -12.87 19.12
CA ASP A 243 -13.55 -11.83 19.60
C ASP A 243 -12.91 -12.45 20.85
N ALA A 244 -11.88 -13.26 20.60
CA ALA A 244 -10.75 -13.34 21.50
C ALA A 244 -10.12 -11.94 21.50
N ARG A 245 -10.89 -10.98 22.02
CA ARG A 245 -10.45 -9.73 22.57
C ARG A 245 -9.25 -10.14 23.35
N ILE A 246 -8.09 -9.79 22.84
CA ILE A 246 -6.85 -9.91 23.58
C ILE A 246 -7.07 -8.99 24.77
N GLU A 247 -7.70 -9.54 25.82
CA GLU A 247 -7.47 -9.15 27.19
C GLU A 247 -5.99 -9.40 27.35
N SER A 248 -5.25 -8.38 26.92
CA SER A 248 -3.84 -8.22 27.19
C SER A 248 -3.77 -8.36 28.69
N SER A 249 -3.44 -9.57 29.15
CA SER A 249 -3.16 -9.88 30.54
C SER A 249 -1.81 -9.24 30.87
N THR A 250 -1.72 -7.93 30.66
CA THR A 250 -0.77 -7.07 31.31
C THR A 250 -1.24 -7.04 32.75
N GLN A 251 -0.60 -7.87 33.58
CA GLN A 251 -0.55 -7.58 35.00
C GLN A 251 -0.22 -6.08 35.14
N PRO A 252 -1.00 -5.30 35.89
CA PRO A 252 -0.69 -3.91 36.17
C PRO A 252 0.64 -3.90 36.92
N THR A 253 1.72 -3.74 36.17
CA THR A 253 3.01 -3.43 36.74
C THR A 253 2.92 -1.94 37.02
N ASP A 254 2.59 -1.59 38.26
CA ASP A 254 2.29 -0.23 38.76
C ASP A 254 3.47 0.76 38.66
N GLN A 255 4.46 0.51 37.82
CA GLN A 255 5.39 1.53 37.38
C GLN A 255 4.95 1.99 36.00
N PRO A 256 4.34 3.19 35.89
CA PRO A 256 4.20 3.85 34.61
C PRO A 256 5.62 3.96 34.05
N LEU A 257 5.93 3.13 33.05
CA LEU A 257 7.10 3.39 32.23
C LEU A 257 6.85 4.77 31.66
N LEU A 258 7.51 5.77 32.25
CA LEU A 258 7.60 7.11 31.74
C LEU A 258 8.34 7.00 30.42
N SER A 259 7.61 6.60 29.38
CA SER A 259 8.04 6.75 28.01
C SER A 259 8.42 8.22 27.90
N PRO A 260 9.68 8.54 27.56
CA PRO A 260 10.11 9.92 27.46
C PRO A 260 9.11 10.61 26.54
N GLU A 261 8.41 11.60 27.10
CA GLU A 261 7.31 12.31 26.46
C GLU A 261 7.92 13.22 25.39
N ALA A 262 8.41 12.58 24.33
CA ALA A 262 9.00 13.22 23.19
C ALA A 262 7.86 13.95 22.51
N ASN A 263 7.93 15.28 22.56
CA ASN A 263 6.97 16.16 21.90
C ASN A 263 7.15 16.02 20.39
N ILE A 264 6.57 14.97 19.83
CA ILE A 264 6.72 14.58 18.43
C ILE A 264 5.52 15.09 17.68
N GLU A 265 5.79 16.02 16.77
CA GLU A 265 4.80 16.50 15.82
C GLU A 265 4.46 15.37 14.84
N LEU A 266 3.22 14.85 14.90
CA LEU A 266 2.72 13.84 13.97
C LEU A 266 2.67 14.40 12.54
N GLU A 267 2.89 13.52 11.56
CA GLU A 267 2.76 13.89 10.15
C GLU A 267 1.30 14.25 9.82
N ALA A 268 1.09 15.19 8.90
CA ALA A 268 -0.25 15.65 8.53
C ALA A 268 -1.14 16.07 9.71
N SER A 269 -0.59 16.83 10.67
CA SER A 269 -1.35 17.47 11.77
C SER A 269 -2.52 18.35 11.29
N PHE A 270 -2.47 18.79 10.02
CA PHE A 270 -3.54 19.52 9.34
C PHE A 270 -4.71 18.65 8.85
N SER A 271 -4.57 17.32 8.86
CA SER A 271 -5.63 16.41 8.39
C SER A 271 -6.81 16.43 9.36
N GLN A 272 -8.00 16.72 8.82
CA GLN A 272 -9.25 16.73 9.60
C GLN A 272 -9.99 15.39 9.56
N LYS A 273 -9.45 14.37 8.87
CA LYS A 273 -10.13 13.07 8.69
C LYS A 273 -10.22 12.28 9.99
N ILE A 274 -9.11 12.25 10.75
CA ILE A 274 -8.98 11.54 12.02
C ILE A 274 -8.57 12.57 13.08
N PRO A 275 -9.32 12.71 14.19
CA PRO A 275 -8.99 13.70 15.22
C PRO A 275 -7.59 13.52 15.80
N LEU A 276 -6.84 14.62 15.97
CA LEU A 276 -5.49 14.59 16.51
C LEU A 276 -5.35 13.82 17.84
N PRO A 277 -6.27 13.95 18.83
CA PRO A 277 -6.16 13.19 20.09
C PRO A 277 -6.17 11.66 19.89
N VAL A 278 -6.94 11.17 18.91
CA VAL A 278 -7.01 9.74 18.57
C VAL A 278 -5.68 9.29 17.98
N ARG A 279 -5.11 10.11 17.09
CA ARG A 279 -3.81 9.83 16.45
C ARG A 279 -2.65 9.83 17.45
N THR A 280 -2.62 10.80 18.37
CA THR A 280 -1.61 10.86 19.42
C THR A 280 -1.68 9.64 20.34
N LYS A 281 -2.90 9.17 20.66
CA LYS A 281 -3.09 7.94 21.42
C LYS A 281 -2.55 6.71 20.66
N ALA A 282 -2.93 6.55 19.39
CA ALA A 282 -2.46 5.44 18.55
C ALA A 282 -0.93 5.43 18.40
N PHE A 283 -0.34 6.60 18.17
CA PHE A 283 1.12 6.77 18.15
C PHE A 283 1.78 6.26 19.43
N GLY A 284 1.24 6.64 20.61
CA GLY A 284 1.74 6.18 21.90
C GLY A 284 1.68 4.66 22.06
N LEU A 285 0.57 4.04 21.66
CA LEU A 285 0.40 2.58 21.70
C LEU A 285 1.41 1.86 20.79
N ILE A 286 1.58 2.35 19.56
CA ILE A 286 2.54 1.79 18.60
C ILE A 286 3.96 1.91 19.15
N GLN A 287 4.32 3.09 19.67
CA GLN A 287 5.63 3.34 20.26
C GLN A 287 5.88 2.39 21.44
N GLU A 288 4.94 2.26 22.36
CA GLU A 288 5.02 1.36 23.51
C GLU A 288 5.20 -0.10 23.08
N ALA A 289 4.40 -0.57 22.11
CA ALA A 289 4.51 -1.92 21.59
C ALA A 289 5.89 -2.21 20.98
N LEU A 290 6.44 -1.27 20.21
CA LEU A 290 7.80 -1.39 19.65
C LEU A 290 8.87 -1.48 20.76
N TYR A 291 8.73 -0.68 21.82
CA TYR A 291 9.64 -0.75 22.96
C TYR A 291 9.59 -2.08 23.69
N GLN A 292 8.39 -2.60 23.95
CA GLN A 292 8.21 -3.88 24.64
C GLN A 292 8.88 -5.00 23.84
N VAL A 293 8.59 -5.08 22.54
CA VAL A 293 9.13 -6.13 21.66
C VAL A 293 10.66 -6.13 21.64
N LEU A 294 11.30 -4.95 21.59
CA LEU A 294 12.75 -4.83 21.55
C LEU A 294 13.45 -5.07 22.89
N ASN A 295 12.78 -4.81 24.01
CA ASN A 295 13.34 -5.01 25.35
C ASN A 295 13.16 -6.43 25.88
N ASP A 296 12.20 -7.19 25.35
CA ASP A 296 11.86 -8.53 25.85
C ASP A 296 12.89 -9.62 25.50
N GLY A 297 13.96 -9.31 24.75
CA GLY A 297 15.09 -10.21 24.47
C GLY A 297 14.79 -11.44 23.62
N GLY A 298 13.51 -11.76 23.39
CA GLY A 298 13.02 -12.87 22.56
C GLY A 298 12.61 -12.44 21.15
N CYS A 299 13.42 -11.60 20.49
CA CYS A 299 13.12 -11.12 19.14
C CYS A 299 13.40 -12.20 18.07
N CYS A 300 12.62 -12.20 16.98
CA CYS A 300 12.94 -12.98 15.78
C CYS A 300 14.23 -12.47 15.09
N ASP A 301 14.84 -13.29 14.21
CA ASP A 301 16.09 -12.96 13.51
C ASP A 301 16.05 -11.60 12.78
N LYS A 302 14.90 -11.25 12.18
CA LYS A 302 14.69 -9.97 11.46
C LYS A 302 14.79 -8.77 12.41
N LEU A 303 14.18 -8.88 13.59
CA LEU A 303 14.28 -7.86 14.63
C LEU A 303 15.65 -7.85 15.28
N GLN A 304 16.33 -9.00 15.36
CA GLN A 304 17.67 -9.07 15.92
C GLN A 304 18.69 -8.31 15.07
N GLU A 305 18.61 -8.41 13.74
CA GLU A 305 19.41 -7.58 12.82
C GLU A 305 19.19 -6.08 13.10
N PHE A 306 17.93 -5.67 13.27
CA PHE A 306 17.58 -4.29 13.61
C PHE A 306 18.11 -3.88 14.99
N ALA A 307 17.90 -4.71 16.01
CA ALA A 307 18.31 -4.47 17.39
C ALA A 307 19.83 -4.32 17.52
N ASN A 308 20.59 -5.09 16.73
CA ASN A 308 22.05 -4.99 16.68
C ASN A 308 22.53 -3.66 16.07
N GLY A 309 21.72 -3.03 15.22
CA GLY A 309 22.01 -1.73 14.63
C GLY A 309 21.55 -0.55 15.48
N LEU A 310 20.73 -0.77 16.50
CA LEU A 310 20.19 0.32 17.33
C LEU A 310 21.29 1.02 18.15
N PRO A 311 21.12 2.32 18.42
CA PRO A 311 22.01 3.06 19.31
C PRO A 311 22.01 2.43 20.72
N THR A 312 23.19 2.36 21.35
CA THR A 312 23.31 1.95 22.76
C THR A 312 22.77 3.02 23.72
N ASP A 313 22.75 4.28 23.26
CA ASP A 313 22.19 5.39 24.02
C ASP A 313 20.65 5.29 24.08
N THR A 314 20.10 5.50 25.28
CA THR A 314 18.66 5.28 25.53
C THR A 314 17.81 6.34 24.86
N GLU A 315 18.28 7.58 24.80
CA GLU A 315 17.58 8.69 24.14
C GLU A 315 17.62 8.58 22.62
N ALA A 316 18.78 8.23 22.05
CA ALA A 316 18.92 7.97 20.62
C ALA A 316 18.04 6.78 20.17
N ARG A 317 18.03 5.69 20.93
CA ARG A 317 17.12 4.56 20.69
C ARG A 317 15.67 4.99 20.78
N ALA A 318 15.31 5.80 21.77
CA ALA A 318 13.97 6.35 21.90
C ALA A 318 13.54 7.14 20.66
N SER A 319 14.43 8.00 20.16
CA SER A 319 14.21 8.80 18.96
C SER A 319 13.97 7.92 17.72
N VAL A 320 14.76 6.85 17.53
CA VAL A 320 14.57 5.91 16.40
C VAL A 320 13.20 5.25 16.46
N LEU A 321 12.80 4.73 17.63
CA LEU A 321 11.50 4.06 17.79
C LEU A 321 10.34 5.01 17.64
N ALA A 322 10.48 6.24 18.11
CA ALA A 322 9.45 7.24 17.95
C ALA A 322 9.28 7.66 16.47
N ASN A 323 10.35 7.74 15.69
CA ASN A 323 10.26 7.97 14.25
C ASN A 323 9.63 6.77 13.52
N ALA A 324 9.94 5.54 13.92
CA ALA A 324 9.30 4.34 13.37
C ALA A 324 7.79 4.33 13.68
N ALA A 325 7.40 4.59 14.94
CA ALA A 325 6.00 4.68 15.34
C ALA A 325 5.24 5.76 14.57
N LYS A 326 5.87 6.92 14.35
CA LYS A 326 5.31 8.02 13.54
C LYS A 326 5.08 7.59 12.08
N ALA A 327 6.03 6.88 11.48
CA ALA A 327 5.88 6.39 10.11
C ALA A 327 4.75 5.35 9.98
N ILE A 328 4.63 4.42 10.95
CA ILE A 328 3.54 3.43 10.99
C ILE A 328 2.19 4.11 11.15
N GLU A 329 2.08 5.06 12.09
CA GLU A 329 0.85 5.83 12.31
C GLU A 329 0.42 6.59 11.06
N PHE A 330 1.36 7.24 10.38
CA PHE A 330 1.09 7.97 9.14
C PHE A 330 0.59 7.03 8.02
N TYR A 331 1.17 5.85 7.90
CA TYR A 331 0.69 4.83 6.95
C TYR A 331 -0.76 4.45 7.24
N VAL A 332 -1.08 4.13 8.50
CA VAL A 332 -2.45 3.81 8.91
C VAL A 332 -3.41 4.99 8.64
N GLN A 333 -2.98 6.22 8.91
CA GLN A 333 -3.76 7.42 8.65
C GLN A 333 -4.07 7.60 7.15
N THR A 334 -3.09 7.42 6.28
CA THR A 334 -3.25 7.61 4.83
C THR A 334 -4.18 6.58 4.20
N MET A 335 -4.26 5.39 4.78
CA MET A 335 -5.13 4.29 4.34
C MET A 335 -6.53 4.33 4.97
N SER A 336 -6.83 5.34 5.78
CA SER A 336 -8.08 5.44 6.53
C SER A 336 -8.90 6.65 6.12
N ALA A 337 -10.19 6.42 5.85
CA ALA A 337 -11.17 7.46 5.55
C ALA A 337 -12.05 7.81 6.75
N THR A 338 -12.22 6.88 7.70
CA THR A 338 -13.06 7.00 8.88
C THR A 338 -12.25 6.66 10.14
N GLN A 339 -12.71 7.12 11.30
CA GLN A 339 -12.07 6.79 12.57
C GLN A 339 -12.13 5.29 12.88
N SER A 340 -13.26 4.62 12.61
CA SER A 340 -13.39 3.17 12.82
C SER A 340 -12.38 2.36 12.00
N GLY A 341 -12.20 2.70 10.71
CA GLY A 341 -11.22 2.02 9.87
C GLY A 341 -9.76 2.36 10.25
N TYR A 342 -9.54 3.53 10.86
CA TYR A 342 -8.24 3.87 11.44
C TYR A 342 -7.93 3.01 12.66
N ASP A 343 -8.88 2.91 13.61
CA ASP A 343 -8.69 2.12 14.83
C ASP A 343 -8.43 0.64 14.50
N GLU A 344 -9.20 0.05 13.57
CA GLU A 344 -9.00 -1.34 13.11
C GLU A 344 -7.60 -1.57 12.52
N ARG A 345 -7.12 -0.65 11.67
CA ARG A 345 -5.78 -0.74 11.09
C ARG A 345 -4.67 -0.51 12.12
N VAL A 346 -4.89 0.34 13.13
CA VAL A 346 -3.96 0.50 14.25
C VAL A 346 -3.84 -0.82 14.99
N ASP A 347 -4.97 -1.47 15.29
CA ASP A 347 -4.99 -2.77 15.96
C ASP A 347 -4.27 -3.85 15.14
N GLN A 348 -4.51 -3.90 13.82
CA GLN A 348 -3.79 -4.79 12.89
C GLN A 348 -2.27 -4.58 12.96
N LYS A 349 -1.79 -3.32 12.93
CA LYS A 349 -0.36 -3.01 13.07
C LYS A 349 0.17 -3.36 14.46
N LEU A 350 -0.60 -3.18 15.53
CA LEU A 350 -0.21 -3.60 16.89
C LEU A 350 -0.06 -5.12 16.98
N HIS A 351 -1.00 -5.88 16.40
CA HIS A 351 -0.89 -7.34 16.30
C HIS A 351 0.34 -7.76 15.50
N ALA A 352 0.64 -7.10 14.37
CA ALA A 352 1.84 -7.36 13.59
C ALA A 352 3.11 -7.12 14.42
N ILE A 353 3.18 -6.02 15.17
CA ILE A 353 4.30 -5.73 16.10
C ILE A 353 4.44 -6.85 17.14
N GLN A 354 3.33 -7.29 17.74
CA GLN A 354 3.34 -8.39 18.71
C GLN A 354 3.75 -9.72 18.08
N ARG A 355 3.35 -10.01 16.84
CA ARG A 355 3.78 -11.24 16.13
C ARG A 355 5.27 -11.27 15.88
N LEU A 356 5.92 -10.12 15.67
CA LEU A 356 7.38 -10.06 15.55
C LEU A 356 8.11 -10.56 16.81
N ARG A 357 7.44 -10.58 17.98
CA ARG A 357 7.94 -11.20 19.22
C ARG A 357 7.87 -12.73 19.19
N ALA A 358 6.91 -13.30 18.47
CA ALA A 358 6.75 -14.74 18.44
C ALA A 358 7.88 -15.37 17.60
N ILE A 359 8.70 -16.21 18.23
CA ILE A 359 9.73 -17.01 17.56
C ILE A 359 9.01 -18.14 16.81
N GLY A 360 8.49 -17.84 15.62
CA GLY A 360 7.71 -18.76 14.82
C GLY A 360 8.00 -18.61 13.33
N LYS A 361 7.59 -19.60 12.55
CA LYS A 361 7.64 -19.54 11.08
C LYS A 361 6.62 -18.49 10.65
N VAL A 362 7.11 -17.28 10.42
CA VAL A 362 6.32 -16.13 9.99
C VAL A 362 5.91 -16.37 8.55
N ASP A 363 4.61 -16.63 8.34
CA ASP A 363 4.02 -16.39 7.03
C ASP A 363 4.18 -14.90 6.71
N GLU A 364 4.61 -14.57 5.49
CA GLU A 364 4.94 -13.20 5.11
C GLU A 364 3.68 -12.33 5.07
N ASP A 365 3.32 -11.78 6.22
CA ASP A 365 2.26 -10.81 6.35
C ASP A 365 2.75 -9.44 5.83
N GLU A 366 1.92 -8.80 5.02
CA GLU A 366 2.15 -7.45 4.50
C GLU A 366 2.34 -6.45 5.65
N ASP A 367 1.57 -6.58 6.73
CA ASP A 367 1.65 -5.69 7.88
C ASP A 367 2.97 -5.80 8.63
N GLU A 368 3.51 -7.01 8.76
CA GLU A 368 4.81 -7.23 9.40
C GLU A 368 5.96 -6.69 8.54
N THR A 369 5.81 -6.77 7.22
CA THR A 369 6.76 -6.24 6.26
C THR A 369 6.80 -4.71 6.35
N ASP A 370 5.63 -4.07 6.41
CA ASP A 370 5.49 -2.62 6.58
C ASP A 370 6.13 -2.13 7.88
N VAL A 371 5.85 -2.82 9.01
CA VAL A 371 6.43 -2.49 10.33
C VAL A 371 7.95 -2.61 10.28
N SER A 372 8.46 -3.73 9.74
CA SER A 372 9.90 -3.96 9.59
C SER A 372 10.57 -2.90 8.71
N GLN A 373 9.92 -2.51 7.62
CA GLN A 373 10.42 -1.48 6.71
C GLN A 373 10.43 -0.09 7.36
N ALA A 374 9.38 0.26 8.11
CA ALA A 374 9.31 1.52 8.84
C ALA A 374 10.43 1.63 9.89
N MET A 375 10.69 0.54 10.63
CA MET A 375 11.79 0.45 11.58
C MET A 375 13.14 0.66 10.89
N LYS A 376 13.43 -0.13 9.83
CA LYS A 376 14.69 -0.03 9.06
C LYS A 376 14.93 1.39 8.55
N LYS A 377 13.90 2.00 7.94
CA LYS A 377 13.98 3.38 7.44
C LYS A 377 14.31 4.38 8.55
N ALA A 378 13.67 4.28 9.71
CA ALA A 378 13.94 5.17 10.85
C ALA A 378 15.39 5.05 11.35
N LEU A 379 15.96 3.83 11.35
CA LEU A 379 17.35 3.60 11.72
C LEU A 379 18.34 4.14 10.68
N ASP A 380 18.04 4.00 9.40
CA ASP A 380 18.87 4.54 8.30
C ASP A 380 18.91 6.08 8.34
N GLU A 381 17.76 6.71 8.59
CA GLU A 381 17.65 8.16 8.74
C GLU A 381 18.46 8.67 9.94
N TRP A 382 18.35 8.00 11.09
CA TRP A 382 19.15 8.32 12.27
C TRP A 382 20.65 8.17 11.99
N THR A 383 21.06 7.06 11.40
CA THR A 383 22.46 6.79 11.05
C THR A 383 23.02 7.85 10.10
N THR A 384 22.21 8.26 9.12
CA THR A 384 22.58 9.31 8.17
C THR A 384 22.73 10.66 8.88
N ARG A 385 21.84 10.99 9.81
CA ARG A 385 21.91 12.23 10.62
C ARG A 385 23.18 12.28 11.46
N CYS A 386 23.49 11.22 12.21
CA CYS A 386 24.70 11.16 13.03
C CYS A 386 25.98 11.28 12.20
N ARG A 387 26.04 10.66 11.00
CA ARG A 387 27.18 10.84 10.08
C ARG A 387 27.32 12.26 9.56
N SER A 388 26.21 12.98 9.38
CA SER A 388 26.23 14.37 8.92
C SER A 388 26.70 15.34 10.01
N GLU A 389 26.38 15.09 11.27
CA GLU A 389 26.82 15.90 12.41
C GLU A 389 28.33 15.78 12.64
N ILE A 390 28.87 14.55 12.60
CA ILE A 390 30.33 14.33 12.74
C ILE A 390 31.15 15.08 11.67
N ARG A 391 30.62 15.21 10.46
CA ARG A 391 31.29 15.94 9.36
C ARG A 391 31.29 17.46 9.50
N MET A 392 30.47 18.02 10.39
CA MET A 392 30.41 19.46 10.60
C MET A 392 31.43 19.94 11.64
N ASP A 393 31.92 19.02 12.47
CA ASP A 393 32.90 19.31 13.52
C ASP A 393 34.37 19.10 13.07
N GLU A 394 34.59 18.53 11.88
CA GLU A 394 35.89 18.43 11.17
C GLU A 394 36.10 19.60 10.21
#